data_AF-A0A076LEC4-F1
#
_entry.id   AF-A0A076LEC4-F1
#
_cell.length_a   1.000
_cell.length_b   1.000
_cell.length_c   1.000
_cell.angle_alpha   90.00
_cell.angle_beta   90.00
_cell.angle_gamma   90.00
#
_symmetry.space_group_name_H-M   'P 1'
#
loop_
_entity.id
_entity.type
_entity.pdbx_description
1 polymer ?
#
loop_
_entity_poly.entity_id
_entity_poly.type
_entity_poly.pdbx_seq_one_letter_code
_entity_poly.pdbx_strand_id
1 'polypeptide(L)' 'MNQRKEIELLMYDVLPYMANMESIKELLESANSLEDIEQKVKELLEKETNITKKTDLKILLEKIEERKNK' A
#
# COMPACT_ATOMS: atom_id res chain seq x y z
N MET A 1 10.47 8.23 13.83
CA MET A 1 9.25 7.46 14.17
C MET A 1 9.53 5.97 13.94
N ASN A 2 8.85 5.06 14.63
CA ASN A 2 9.02 3.63 14.39
C ASN A 2 8.34 3.27 13.06
N GLN A 3 9.11 2.90 12.03
CA GLN A 3 8.60 2.60 10.68
C GLN A 3 7.47 1.56 10.71
N ARG A 4 7.54 0.58 11.62
CA ARG A 4 6.47 -0.40 11.76
C ARG A 4 5.14 0.21 12.17
N LYS A 5 5.17 1.20 13.07
CA LYS A 5 3.98 1.93 13.51
C LYS A 5 3.36 2.75 12.38
N GLU A 6 4.17 3.31 11.49
CA GLU A 6 3.67 4.04 10.31
C GLU A 6 2.96 3.11 9.33
N ILE A 7 3.51 1.92 9.10
CA ILE A 7 2.92 0.88 8.26
C ILE A 7 1.60 0.39 8.86
N GLU A 8 1.53 0.17 10.17
CA GLU A 8 0.29 -0.21 10.85
C GLU A 8 -0.79 0.87 10.71
N LEU A 9 -0.43 2.15 10.88
CA LEU A 9 -1.36 3.26 10.67
C LEU A 9 -1.81 3.34 9.21
N LEU A 10 -0.92 3.12 8.25
CA LEU A 10 -1.27 3.06 6.83
C LEU A 10 -2.27 1.93 6.59
N MET A 11 -2.04 0.74 7.16
CA MET A 11 -2.93 -0.40 7.03
C MET A 11 -4.35 -0.09 7.50
N TYR A 12 -4.51 0.55 8.66
CA TYR A 12 -5.84 0.95 9.14
C TYR A 12 -6.54 1.96 8.22
N ASP A 13 -5.78 2.86 7.60
CA ASP A 13 -6.35 3.86 6.70
C ASP A 13 -6.75 3.26 5.35
N VAL A 14 -5.98 2.31 4.82
CA VAL A 14 -6.19 1.83 3.45
C VAL A 14 -7.16 0.66 3.36
N LEU A 15 -7.14 -0.28 4.31
CA LEU A 15 -7.93 -1.51 4.24
C LEU A 15 -9.44 -1.30 4.01
N PRO A 16 -10.11 -0.30 4.61
CA PRO A 16 -11.54 -0.06 4.36
C PRO A 16 -11.90 0.25 2.90
N TYR A 17 -10.92 0.67 2.10
CA TYR A 17 -11.10 1.03 0.68
C TYR A 17 -10.73 -0.12 -0.28
N MET A 18 -10.18 -1.22 0.23
CA MET A 18 -9.61 -2.29 -0.61
C MET A 18 -10.62 -3.39 -0.87
N ALA A 19 -10.73 -3.80 -2.13
CA ALA A 19 -11.46 -5.02 -2.48
C ALA A 19 -10.64 -6.28 -2.13
N ASN A 20 -9.31 -6.22 -2.31
CA ASN A 20 -8.39 -7.32 -2.04
C ASN A 20 -7.62 -7.10 -0.72
N MET A 21 -8.37 -7.00 0.39
CA MET A 21 -7.81 -6.70 1.72
C MET A 21 -6.66 -7.63 2.14
N GLU A 22 -6.78 -8.93 1.91
CA GLU A 22 -5.77 -9.93 2.31
C GLU A 22 -4.44 -9.71 1.57
N SER A 23 -4.48 -9.49 0.25
CA SER A 23 -3.29 -9.20 -0.55
C SER A 23 -2.60 -7.91 -0.12
N ILE A 24 -3.37 -6.86 0.18
CA ILE A 24 -2.81 -5.58 0.65
C ILE A 24 -2.21 -5.73 2.04
N LYS A 25 -2.87 -6.48 2.92
CA LYS A 25 -2.37 -6.76 4.26
C LYS A 25 -1.04 -7.50 4.21
N GLU A 26 -0.92 -8.57 3.43
CA GLU A 26 0.33 -9.34 3.26
C GLU A 26 1.46 -8.46 2.71
N LEU A 27 1.15 -7.59 1.75
CA LEU A 27 2.12 -6.66 1.18
C LEU A 27 2.64 -5.66 2.22
N LEU A 28 1.77 -5.15 3.09
CA LEU A 28 2.16 -4.24 4.18
C LEU A 28 2.90 -4.96 5.31
N GLU A 29 2.46 -6.16 5.69
CA GLU A 29 3.08 -6.93 6.76
C GLU A 29 4.51 -7.37 6.41
N SER A 30 4.76 -7.69 5.14
CA SER A 30 6.07 -8.10 4.61
C SER A 30 7.03 -6.96 4.34
N ALA A 31 6.59 -5.71 4.44
CA ALA A 31 7.41 -4.55 4.14
C ALA A 31 8.16 -4.00 5.36
N ASN A 32 9.36 -3.49 5.12
CA ASN A 32 10.22 -2.93 6.16
C ASN A 32 10.08 -1.40 6.30
N SER A 33 9.65 -0.71 5.25
CA SER A 33 9.46 0.74 5.23
C SER A 33 8.36 1.15 4.25
N LEU A 34 7.92 2.41 4.33
CA LEU A 34 6.97 2.98 3.36
C LEU A 34 7.57 3.03 1.94
N GLU A 35 8.88 3.27 1.82
CA GLU A 35 9.58 3.24 0.52
C GLU A 35 9.56 1.85 -0.12
N ASP A 36 9.73 0.77 0.67
CA ASP A 36 9.66 -0.61 0.18
C ASP A 36 8.25 -0.93 -0.34
N ILE A 37 7.21 -0.47 0.36
CA ILE A 37 5.81 -0.60 -0.07
C ILE A 37 5.61 0.17 -1.38
N GLU A 38 6.04 1.43 -1.44
CA GLU A 38 5.89 2.29 -2.61
C GLU A 38 6.52 1.65 -3.86
N GLN A 39 7.75 1.15 -3.73
CA GLN A 39 8.45 0.51 -4.84
C GLN A 39 7.71 -0.75 -5.32
N LYS A 40 7.34 -1.65 -4.39
CA LYS A 40 6.59 -2.87 -4.73
C LYS A 40 5.26 -2.55 -5.42
N VAL A 41 4.53 -1.56 -4.92
CA VAL A 41 3.25 -1.13 -5.51
C VAL A 41 3.44 -0.60 -6.93
N LYS A 42 4.48 0.21 -7.18
CA LYS A 42 4.81 0.68 -8.53
C LYS A 42 5.14 -0.47 -9.48
N GLU A 43 5.97 -1.43 -9.05
CA GLU A 43 6.30 -2.62 -9.84
C GLU A 43 5.09 -3.50 -10.15
N LEU A 44 4.16 -3.64 -9.18
CA LEU A 44 2.92 -4.38 -9.39
C LEU A 44 1.97 -3.65 -10.35
N LEU A 45 1.86 -2.33 -10.27
CA LEU A 45 1.00 -1.52 -11.15
C LEU A 45 1.38 -1.61 -12.63
N GLU A 46 2.67 -1.76 -12.93
CA GLU A 46 3.17 -1.94 -14.30
C GLU A 46 2.70 -3.25 -14.94
N LYS A 47 2.57 -4.31 -14.13
CA LYS A 47 2.26 -5.67 -14.59
C LYS A 47 0.79 -6.05 -14.40
N GLU A 48 0.08 -5.37 -13.50
CA GLU A 48 -1.29 -5.71 -13.14
C GLU A 48 -2.28 -5.33 -14.26
N THR A 49 -3.06 -6.34 -14.67
CA THR A 49 -4.08 -6.25 -15.72
C THR A 49 -5.49 -6.30 -15.14
N ASN A 50 -5.66 -6.83 -13.91
CA ASN A 50 -6.93 -6.84 -13.21
C ASN A 50 -7.27 -5.43 -12.71
N ILE A 51 -8.39 -4.88 -13.19
CA ILE A 51 -8.83 -3.50 -12.90
C ILE A 51 -9.04 -3.27 -11.40
N THR A 52 -9.62 -4.25 -10.69
CA THR A 52 -9.88 -4.16 -9.25
C THR A 52 -8.57 -4.09 -8.47
N LYS A 53 -7.63 -5.01 -8.72
CA LYS A 53 -6.31 -5.01 -8.08
C LYS A 53 -5.52 -3.75 -8.42
N LYS A 54 -5.59 -3.30 -9.68
CA LYS A 54 -4.94 -2.05 -10.10
C LYS A 54 -5.49 -0.83 -9.38
N THR A 55 -6.78 -0.82 -9.10
CA THR A 55 -7.43 0.26 -8.33
C THR A 55 -6.98 0.24 -6.88
N ASP A 56 -6.99 -0.94 -6.23
CA ASP A 56 -6.49 -1.11 -4.86
C ASP A 56 -5.03 -0.62 -4.73
N LEU A 57 -4.16 -1.01 -5.66
CA LEU A 57 -2.76 -0.58 -5.70
C LEU A 57 -2.59 0.94 -5.89
N LYS A 58 -3.45 1.58 -6.70
CA LYS A 58 -3.43 3.04 -6.88
C LYS A 58 -3.85 3.78 -5.62
N ILE A 59 -4.90 3.32 -4.94
CA ILE A 59 -5.35 3.91 -3.67
C ILE A 59 -4.24 3.80 -2.62
N LEU A 60 -3.59 2.64 -2.54
CA LEU A 60 -2.47 2.43 -1.63
C LEU A 60 -1.31 3.40 -1.94
N LEU A 61 -0.95 3.57 -3.21
CA LEU A 61 0.11 4.49 -3.63
C LEU A 61 -0.20 5.94 -3.24
N GLU A 62 -1.42 6.41 -3.54
CA GLU A 62 -1.87 7.76 -3.19
C GLU A 62 -1.77 8.02 -1.69
N LYS A 63 -2.18 7.05 -0.87
CA LYS A 63 -2.13 7.14 0.60
C LYS A 63 -0.71 7.16 1.16
N ILE A 64 0.23 6.47 0.50
CA ILE A 64 1.65 6.55 0.85
C ILE A 64 2.20 7.95 0.52
N GLU A 65 1.89 8.47 -0.66
CA GLU A 65 2.33 9.80 -1.10
C GLU A 65 1.78 10.93 -0.20
N GLU A 66 0.49 10.85 0.18
CA GLU A 66 -0.12 11.76 1.16
C GLU A 66 0.62 11.80 2.51
N ARG A 67 1.18 10.67 2.94
CA ARG A 67 1.90 10.54 4.21
C ARG A 67 3.33 11.05 4.12
N LYS A 68 4.00 10.89 2.97
CA LYS A 68 5.36 11.39 2.76
C LYS A 68 5.41 12.92 2.58
N ASN A 69 4.31 13.52 2.14
CA ASN A 69 4.18 14.96 1.92
C ASN A 69 3.66 15.73 3.15
N LYS A 70 3.47 15.07 4.29
CA LYS A 70 3.10 15.67 5.59
C LYS A 70 4.33 15.81 6.49
#